data_AF-A0A2W1BKY1-F1
#
_entry.id   AF-A0A2W1BKY1-F1
#
_cell.length_a   1.000
_cell.length_b   1.000
_cell.length_c   1.000
_cell.angle_alpha   90.00
_cell.angle_beta   90.00
_cell.angle_gamma   90.00
#
_symmetry.space_group_name_H-M   'P 1'
#
loop_
_entity.id
_entity.type
_entity.pdbx_description
1 polymer ?
#
loop_
_entity_poly.entity_id
_entity_poly.type
_entity_poly.pdbx_seq_one_letter_code
_entity_poly.pdbx_strand_id
1 'polypeptide(L)'
;MSLWARAQQLPPESLQKVRTIYGDHFPIEVRHCLAPWIESRIWTAEPEEQQRFFVDELVQEIQAHADLMLSPDMFVTKMKLLDAAKNFHMQYSHAPHELYAYMRRSLALEMDVIQNAMGTPYVAQPQTERKYSELITGLQTVRQKVNMVGEEIRSLQANIESFSLQYHECLKNKGHMNYLQQSMTNERRDLVACLRVQIEETERKLNALVAQISQSQMELVDHMKENIANLRQLQSQVLDEELIKWKREQQLSGNGVPMQSNLNTIQEWCELLADLIWTSRQQVNNVARINTKTIVELRQPHLAEMLDEMSKQVTGLLSTLVTSTFVIEKQPPQVMKTNTR
;
A
#
# COMPACT_ATOMS: atom_id res chain seq x y z
N MET A 1 -1.61 -2.16 12.86
CA MET A 1 -2.45 -2.52 14.02
C MET A 1 -2.03 -1.68 15.22
N SER A 2 -2.98 -1.02 15.91
CA SER A 2 -2.70 -0.21 17.11
C SER A 2 -2.23 -1.09 18.29
N LEU A 3 -1.50 -0.50 19.24
CA LEU A 3 -1.11 -1.17 20.49
C LEU A 3 -2.34 -1.70 21.23
N TRP A 4 -3.42 -0.93 21.23
CA TRP A 4 -4.69 -1.32 21.86
C TRP A 4 -5.30 -2.57 21.25
N ALA A 5 -5.31 -2.66 19.91
CA ALA A 5 -5.84 -3.83 19.22
C ALA A 5 -5.04 -5.11 19.55
N ARG A 6 -3.72 -4.97 19.81
CA ARG A 6 -2.89 -6.07 20.32
C ARG A 6 -3.23 -6.42 21.77
N ALA A 7 -3.42 -5.42 22.63
CA ALA A 7 -3.81 -5.62 24.03
C ALA A 7 -5.14 -6.38 24.15
N GLN A 8 -6.12 -6.10 23.29
CA GLN A 8 -7.42 -6.76 23.27
C GLN A 8 -7.39 -8.23 22.85
N GLN A 9 -6.29 -8.69 22.23
CA GLN A 9 -6.09 -10.09 21.82
C GLN A 9 -5.38 -10.92 22.88
N LEU A 10 -4.97 -10.32 24.01
CA LEU A 10 -4.27 -11.03 25.07
C LEU A 10 -5.16 -12.07 25.78
N PRO A 11 -4.55 -13.15 26.32
CA PRO A 11 -5.26 -14.09 27.19
C PRO A 11 -5.94 -13.38 28.37
N PRO A 12 -7.06 -13.93 28.91
CA PRO A 12 -7.85 -13.28 29.96
C PRO A 12 -7.04 -12.81 31.19
N GLU A 13 -6.03 -13.58 31.59
CA GLU A 13 -5.14 -13.24 32.72
C GLU A 13 -4.27 -12.01 32.45
N SER A 14 -3.76 -11.89 31.23
CA SER A 14 -2.95 -10.75 30.79
C SER A 14 -3.81 -9.53 30.49
N LEU A 15 -5.03 -9.73 29.94
CA LEU A 15 -6.01 -8.67 29.77
C LEU A 15 -6.45 -8.07 31.11
N GLN A 16 -6.53 -8.88 32.17
CA GLN A 16 -6.79 -8.39 33.52
C GLN A 16 -5.66 -7.48 34.03
N LYS A 17 -4.39 -7.80 33.72
CA LYS A 17 -3.26 -6.90 34.02
C LYS A 17 -3.37 -5.58 33.23
N VAL A 18 -3.73 -5.63 31.95
CA VAL A 18 -4.00 -4.40 31.16
C VAL A 18 -5.10 -3.56 31.81
N ARG A 19 -6.20 -4.17 32.28
CA ARG A 19 -7.29 -3.45 32.95
C ARG A 19 -6.82 -2.71 34.21
N THR A 20 -5.88 -3.27 34.97
CA THR A 20 -5.36 -2.61 36.19
C THR A 20 -4.52 -1.36 35.94
N ILE A 21 -4.10 -1.12 34.69
CA ILE A 21 -3.35 0.08 34.30
C ILE A 21 -4.26 1.31 34.24
N TYR A 22 -5.54 1.11 33.97
CA TYR A 22 -6.52 2.18 33.74
C TYR A 22 -7.38 2.39 34.98
N GLY A 23 -7.55 3.66 35.37
CA GLY A 23 -8.27 4.07 36.57
C GLY A 23 -8.78 5.51 36.44
N ASP A 24 -9.11 6.15 37.55
CA ASP A 24 -9.78 7.46 37.53
C ASP A 24 -8.98 8.56 36.82
N HIS A 25 -7.64 8.48 36.89
CA HIS A 25 -6.73 9.41 36.22
C HIS A 25 -6.53 9.14 34.72
N PHE A 26 -6.88 7.95 34.24
CA PHE A 26 -6.89 7.62 32.81
C PHE A 26 -7.91 6.51 32.56
N PRO A 27 -9.18 6.87 32.30
CA PRO A 27 -10.25 5.89 32.14
C PRO A 27 -10.05 5.00 30.91
N ILE A 28 -10.39 3.72 31.04
CA ILE A 28 -10.22 2.73 29.97
C ILE A 28 -11.10 3.03 28.75
N GLU A 29 -12.24 3.71 28.95
CA GLU A 29 -13.12 4.16 27.89
C GLU A 29 -12.43 5.17 26.98
N VAL A 30 -11.67 6.10 27.55
CA VAL A 30 -10.87 7.08 26.80
C VAL A 30 -9.77 6.36 26.01
N ARG A 31 -9.05 5.44 26.67
CA ARG A 31 -8.05 4.60 26.01
C ARG A 31 -8.63 3.84 24.82
N HIS A 32 -9.82 3.27 24.98
CA HIS A 32 -10.48 2.43 23.99
C HIS A 32 -10.98 3.23 22.78
N CYS A 33 -11.71 4.33 23.02
CA CYS A 33 -12.32 5.12 21.96
C CYS A 33 -11.30 5.94 21.16
N LEU A 34 -10.21 6.37 21.81
CA LEU A 34 -9.22 7.28 21.20
C LEU A 34 -7.86 6.62 20.97
N ALA A 35 -7.82 5.28 20.91
CA ALA A 35 -6.58 4.54 20.78
C ALA A 35 -5.65 5.04 19.66
N PRO A 36 -6.12 5.29 18.42
CA PRO A 36 -5.24 5.77 17.34
C PRO A 36 -4.63 7.14 17.61
N TRP A 37 -5.43 8.07 18.15
CA TRP A 37 -4.99 9.43 18.45
C TRP A 37 -3.96 9.43 19.59
N ILE A 38 -4.29 8.74 20.69
CA ILE A 38 -3.44 8.67 21.89
C ILE A 38 -2.08 8.07 21.53
N GLU A 39 -2.05 6.96 20.78
CA GLU A 39 -0.81 6.31 20.39
C GLU A 39 0.03 7.20 19.46
N SER A 40 -0.58 7.89 18.51
CA SER A 40 0.12 8.82 17.62
C SER A 40 0.75 9.99 18.40
N ARG A 41 0.03 10.56 19.37
CA ARG A 41 0.51 11.71 20.15
C ARG A 41 1.58 11.32 21.17
N ILE A 42 1.41 10.21 21.87
CA ILE A 42 2.32 9.81 22.96
C ILE A 42 3.65 9.24 22.45
N TRP A 43 3.65 8.57 21.29
CA TRP A 43 4.88 8.01 20.70
C TRP A 43 5.70 9.00 19.91
N THR A 44 5.11 10.13 19.52
CA THR A 44 5.87 11.24 18.96
C THR A 44 6.59 11.98 20.09
N ALA A 45 7.92 12.08 20.01
CA ALA A 45 8.71 12.80 21.00
C ALA A 45 8.50 14.32 20.83
N GLU A 46 7.71 14.92 21.72
CA GLU A 46 7.42 16.36 21.71
C GLU A 46 8.23 17.08 22.81
N PRO A 47 8.92 18.20 22.48
CA PRO A 47 9.43 19.17 23.45
C PRO A 47 8.40 19.55 24.53
N GLU A 48 8.88 19.82 25.74
CA GLU A 48 8.04 20.18 26.90
C GLU A 48 7.14 21.41 26.63
N GLU A 49 7.62 22.34 25.80
CA GLU A 49 6.85 23.52 25.36
C GLU A 49 5.60 23.17 24.54
N GLN A 50 5.58 22.03 23.85
CA GLN A 50 4.44 21.55 23.06
C GLN A 50 3.47 20.73 23.92
N GLN A 51 3.98 20.05 24.94
CA GLN A 51 3.17 19.27 25.90
C GLN A 51 2.19 20.15 26.71
N ARG A 52 2.41 21.47 26.79
CA ARG A 52 1.48 22.40 27.45
C ARG A 52 0.07 22.43 26.83
N PHE A 53 -0.05 22.07 25.55
CA PHE A 53 -1.33 22.03 24.85
C PHE A 53 -2.02 20.67 24.92
N PHE A 54 -1.32 19.64 25.43
CA PHE A 54 -1.78 18.25 25.37
C PHE A 54 -3.15 18.02 26.01
N VAL A 55 -3.41 18.63 27.17
CA VAL A 55 -4.69 18.49 27.88
C VAL A 55 -5.83 19.07 27.05
N ASP A 56 -5.65 20.27 26.48
CA ASP A 56 -6.69 20.92 25.69
C ASP A 56 -6.97 20.16 24.40
N GLU A 57 -5.92 19.67 23.73
CA GLU A 57 -6.05 18.85 22.53
C GLU A 57 -6.74 17.51 22.82
N LEU A 58 -6.38 16.83 23.92
CA LEU A 58 -7.02 15.59 24.34
C LEU A 58 -8.50 15.81 24.68
N VAL A 59 -8.82 16.87 25.42
CA VAL A 59 -10.20 17.23 25.78
C VAL A 59 -11.02 17.53 24.53
N GLN A 60 -10.47 18.28 23.59
CA GLN A 60 -11.12 18.59 22.32
C GLN A 60 -11.38 17.31 21.51
N GLU A 61 -10.40 16.41 21.43
CA GLU A 61 -10.55 15.14 20.72
C GLU A 61 -11.62 14.25 21.36
N ILE A 62 -11.65 14.16 22.70
CA ILE A 62 -12.69 13.43 23.44
C ILE A 62 -14.08 13.98 23.12
N GLN A 63 -14.24 15.31 23.15
CA GLN A 63 -15.52 15.96 22.87
C GLN A 63 -15.98 15.73 21.44
N ALA A 64 -15.08 15.93 20.46
CA ALA A 64 -15.37 15.67 19.05
C ALA A 64 -15.78 14.22 18.81
N HIS A 65 -15.07 13.26 19.41
CA HIS A 65 -15.39 11.84 19.29
C HIS A 65 -16.73 11.49 19.97
N ALA A 66 -17.03 12.10 21.12
CA ALA A 66 -18.28 11.92 21.84
C ALA A 66 -19.49 12.50 21.07
N ASP A 67 -19.31 13.61 20.34
CA ASP A 67 -20.35 14.22 19.53
C ASP A 67 -20.74 13.36 18.32
N LEU A 68 -19.79 12.61 17.77
CA LEU A 68 -20.03 11.64 16.70
C LEU A 68 -20.76 10.38 17.17
N MET A 69 -20.88 10.13 18.48
CA MET A 69 -21.65 9.03 19.04
C MET A 69 -23.16 9.33 19.02
N LEU A 70 -23.81 9.04 17.90
CA LEU A 70 -25.24 9.30 17.67
C LEU A 70 -26.17 8.13 18.06
N SER A 71 -25.63 6.92 18.23
CA SER A 71 -26.43 5.74 18.57
C SER A 71 -26.90 5.77 20.03
N PRO A 72 -28.20 5.48 20.33
CA PRO A 72 -28.71 5.37 21.69
C PRO A 72 -27.93 4.36 22.55
N ASP A 73 -27.41 3.30 21.95
CA ASP A 73 -26.65 2.25 22.64
C ASP A 73 -25.29 2.75 23.17
N MET A 74 -24.80 3.87 22.64
CA MET A 74 -23.52 4.48 23.04
C MET A 74 -23.70 5.57 24.10
N PHE A 75 -24.92 5.81 24.58
CA PHE A 75 -25.24 6.89 25.52
C PHE A 75 -24.35 6.86 26.78
N VAL A 76 -24.17 5.68 27.39
CA VAL A 76 -23.35 5.52 28.60
C VAL A 76 -21.88 5.82 28.32
N THR A 77 -21.33 5.31 27.20
CA THR A 77 -19.95 5.57 26.78
C THR A 77 -19.73 7.06 26.52
N LYS A 78 -20.67 7.71 25.84
CA LYS A 78 -20.65 9.16 25.58
C LYS A 78 -20.60 9.95 26.89
N MET A 79 -21.44 9.62 27.88
CA MET A 79 -21.42 10.29 29.19
C MET A 79 -20.07 10.11 29.90
N LYS A 80 -19.55 8.88 29.93
CA LYS A 80 -18.24 8.60 30.53
C LYS A 80 -17.09 9.37 29.87
N LEU A 81 -17.10 9.49 28.54
CA LEU A 81 -16.10 10.27 27.80
C LEU A 81 -16.19 11.76 28.16
N LEU A 82 -17.39 12.33 28.19
CA LEU A 82 -17.58 13.74 28.55
C LEU A 82 -17.20 14.05 30.00
N ASP A 83 -17.46 13.12 30.92
CA ASP A 83 -17.04 13.25 32.31
C ASP A 83 -15.51 13.13 32.44
N ALA A 84 -14.89 12.21 31.70
CA ALA A 84 -13.43 12.10 31.64
C ALA A 84 -12.78 13.38 31.09
N ALA A 85 -13.34 13.98 30.04
CA ALA A 85 -12.86 15.25 29.48
C ALA A 85 -12.90 16.39 30.52
N LYS A 86 -14.01 16.51 31.27
CA LYS A 86 -14.13 17.49 32.36
C LYS A 86 -13.09 17.23 33.46
N ASN A 87 -12.91 15.97 33.84
CA ASN A 87 -11.94 15.58 34.88
C ASN A 87 -10.50 15.89 34.44
N PHE A 88 -10.13 15.59 33.19
CA PHE A 88 -8.81 15.92 32.66
C PHE A 88 -8.55 17.42 32.68
N HIS A 89 -9.50 18.22 32.20
CA HIS A 89 -9.36 19.67 32.21
C HIS A 89 -9.25 20.22 33.64
N MET A 90 -10.09 19.75 34.56
CA MET A 90 -10.10 20.22 35.95
C MET A 90 -8.83 19.83 36.71
N GLN A 91 -8.30 18.62 36.51
CA GLN A 91 -7.16 18.11 37.27
C GLN A 91 -5.80 18.50 36.67
N TYR A 92 -5.69 18.62 35.34
CA TYR A 92 -4.38 18.71 34.67
C TYR A 92 -4.17 19.98 33.85
N SER A 93 -5.14 20.88 33.72
CA SER A 93 -4.97 22.15 32.98
C SER A 93 -3.80 23.00 33.51
N HIS A 94 -3.53 22.94 34.81
CA HIS A 94 -2.40 23.63 35.43
C HIS A 94 -1.07 22.89 35.33
N ALA A 95 -1.09 21.58 35.01
CA ALA A 95 0.12 20.76 34.86
C ALA A 95 -0.03 19.72 33.72
N PRO A 96 -0.08 20.14 32.44
CA PRO A 96 -0.36 19.24 31.30
C PRO A 96 0.69 18.13 31.11
N HIS A 97 1.94 18.41 31.47
CA HIS A 97 3.05 17.48 31.41
C HIS A 97 2.88 16.28 32.34
N GLU A 98 2.19 16.44 33.48
CA GLU A 98 1.92 15.33 34.41
C GLU A 98 0.98 14.31 33.78
N LEU A 99 -0.08 14.76 33.10
CA LEU A 99 -1.00 13.87 32.39
C LEU A 99 -0.31 13.18 31.21
N TYR A 100 0.46 13.94 30.43
CA TYR A 100 1.24 13.38 29.31
C TYR A 100 2.20 12.28 29.80
N ALA A 101 2.97 12.55 30.87
CA ALA A 101 3.88 11.58 31.46
C ALA A 101 3.14 10.37 32.04
N TYR A 102 1.99 10.58 32.68
CA TYR A 102 1.15 9.51 33.22
C TYR A 102 0.63 8.60 32.12
N MET A 103 -0.01 9.14 31.08
CA MET A 103 -0.52 8.34 29.96
C MET A 103 0.62 7.63 29.22
N ARG A 104 1.77 8.28 29.04
CA ARG A 104 2.96 7.64 28.46
C ARG A 104 3.44 6.45 29.28
N ARG A 105 3.45 6.57 30.61
CA ARG A 105 3.78 5.46 31.51
C ARG A 105 2.74 4.35 31.41
N SER A 106 1.45 4.67 31.35
CA SER A 106 0.38 3.68 31.18
C SER A 106 0.53 2.89 29.89
N LEU A 107 0.82 3.54 28.76
CA LEU A 107 1.07 2.85 27.49
C LEU A 107 2.36 2.01 27.52
N ALA A 108 3.39 2.46 28.25
CA ALA A 108 4.61 1.66 28.43
C ALA A 108 4.36 0.41 29.28
N LEU A 109 3.55 0.51 30.33
CA LEU A 109 3.11 -0.64 31.13
C LEU A 109 2.24 -1.61 30.31
N GLU A 110 1.37 -1.08 29.47
CA GLU A 110 0.56 -1.91 28.55
C GLU A 110 1.46 -2.68 27.60
N MET A 111 2.48 -2.02 27.04
CA MET A 111 3.47 -2.65 26.19
C MET A 111 4.27 -3.72 26.93
N ASP A 112 4.67 -3.49 28.18
CA ASP A 112 5.34 -4.50 29.02
C ASP A 112 4.44 -5.70 29.30
N VAL A 113 3.15 -5.50 29.60
CA VAL A 113 2.19 -6.59 29.78
C VAL A 113 2.02 -7.40 28.50
N ILE A 114 1.93 -6.73 27.35
CA ILE A 114 1.87 -7.41 26.04
C ILE A 114 3.15 -8.22 25.81
N GLN A 115 4.33 -7.65 26.05
CA GLN A 115 5.61 -8.33 25.88
C GLN A 115 5.77 -9.52 26.83
N ASN A 116 5.38 -9.37 28.10
CA ASN A 116 5.45 -10.42 29.10
C ASN A 116 4.44 -11.56 28.83
N ALA A 117 3.25 -11.23 28.34
CA ALA A 117 2.24 -12.22 27.93
C ALA A 117 2.67 -13.03 26.69
N MET A 118 3.56 -12.47 25.86
CA MET A 118 4.11 -13.09 24.65
C MET A 118 5.36 -13.95 24.90
N GLY A 119 5.90 -13.96 26.14
CA GLY A 119 6.97 -14.85 26.57
C GLY A 119 8.40 -14.41 26.22
N THR A 120 9.04 -13.77 27.21
CA THR A 120 10.49 -13.63 27.51
C THR A 120 11.34 -12.47 26.96
N PRO A 121 12.26 -11.92 27.79
CA PRO A 121 13.18 -10.84 27.44
C PRO A 121 14.43 -11.35 26.72
N TYR A 122 14.83 -10.66 25.67
CA TYR A 122 16.15 -10.76 25.02
C TYR A 122 16.51 -12.09 24.34
N VAL A 123 15.64 -12.57 23.44
CA VAL A 123 16.06 -13.37 22.28
C VAL A 123 15.19 -12.88 21.12
N ALA A 124 15.81 -12.64 19.96
CA ALA A 124 15.19 -12.42 18.65
C ALA A 124 13.66 -12.22 18.60
N GLN A 125 13.19 -11.06 18.11
CA GLN A 125 11.77 -10.82 17.74
C GLN A 125 11.12 -12.13 17.28
N PRO A 126 9.95 -12.52 17.83
CA PRO A 126 9.34 -13.81 17.55
C PRO A 126 9.34 -14.03 16.04
N GLN A 127 9.82 -15.19 15.58
CA GLN A 127 10.05 -15.44 14.15
C GLN A 127 8.83 -15.07 13.28
N THR A 128 7.62 -15.16 13.84
CA THR A 128 6.36 -14.73 13.24
C THR A 128 6.24 -13.21 13.04
N GLU A 129 6.64 -12.37 14.01
CA GLU A 129 6.64 -10.90 13.85
C GLU A 129 7.72 -10.44 12.86
N ARG A 130 8.87 -11.13 12.80
CA ARG A 130 9.89 -10.89 11.77
C ARG A 130 9.36 -11.20 10.38
N LYS A 131 8.76 -12.38 10.18
CA LYS A 131 8.16 -12.78 8.91
C LYS A 131 7.03 -11.83 8.48
N TYR A 132 6.19 -11.39 9.41
CA TYR A 132 5.17 -10.38 9.16
C TYR A 132 5.78 -9.05 8.68
N SER A 133 6.82 -8.58 9.36
CA SER A 133 7.53 -7.35 8.99
C SER A 133 8.23 -7.48 7.64
N GLU A 134 8.85 -8.62 7.36
CA GLU A 134 9.52 -8.92 6.09
C GLU A 134 8.51 -8.92 4.93
N LEU A 135 7.35 -9.55 5.12
CA LEU A 135 6.30 -9.63 4.10
C LEU A 135 5.70 -8.26 3.79
N ILE A 136 5.43 -7.45 4.82
CA ILE A 136 4.96 -6.07 4.64
C ILE A 136 6.02 -5.20 3.95
N THR A 137 7.28 -5.34 4.35
CA THR A 137 8.37 -4.63 3.70
C THR A 137 8.45 -5.01 2.23
N GLY A 138 8.36 -6.31 1.93
CA GLY A 138 8.32 -6.82 0.55
C GLY A 138 7.16 -6.24 -0.26
N LEU A 139 5.95 -6.24 0.29
CA LEU A 139 4.77 -5.65 -0.36
C LEU A 139 4.95 -4.14 -0.61
N GLN A 140 5.52 -3.40 0.35
CA GLN A 140 5.80 -1.96 0.19
C GLN A 140 6.88 -1.70 -0.87
N THR A 141 7.94 -2.50 -0.90
CA THR A 141 8.99 -2.41 -1.92
C THR A 141 8.42 -2.67 -3.31
N VAL A 142 7.63 -3.72 -3.49
CA VAL A 142 6.98 -4.01 -4.78
C VAL A 142 6.01 -2.90 -5.16
N ARG A 143 5.26 -2.34 -4.21
CA ARG A 143 4.40 -1.18 -4.47
C ARG A 143 5.17 0.02 -5.03
N GLN A 144 6.33 0.34 -4.47
CA GLN A 144 7.18 1.41 -4.99
C GLN A 144 7.65 1.11 -6.42
N LYS A 145 8.11 -0.11 -6.68
CA LYS A 145 8.55 -0.52 -8.03
C LYS A 145 7.41 -0.51 -9.06
N VAL A 146 6.21 -0.95 -8.68
CA VAL A 146 5.02 -0.88 -9.54
C VAL A 146 4.66 0.58 -9.86
N ASN A 147 4.77 1.49 -8.88
CA ASN A 147 4.55 2.91 -9.14
C ASN A 147 5.60 3.50 -10.09
N MET A 148 6.88 3.12 -9.94
CA MET A 148 7.96 3.55 -10.86
C MET A 148 7.69 3.11 -12.30
N VAL A 149 7.30 1.85 -12.51
CA VAL A 149 6.86 1.36 -13.83
C VAL A 149 5.72 2.21 -14.39
N GLY A 150 4.81 2.69 -13.53
CA GLY A 150 3.75 3.62 -13.93
C GLY A 150 4.28 4.96 -14.48
N GLU A 151 5.33 5.51 -13.89
CA GLU A 151 6.01 6.72 -14.38
C GLU A 151 6.78 6.46 -15.68
N GLU A 152 7.48 5.32 -15.77
CA GLU A 152 8.22 4.91 -16.97
C GLU A 152 7.28 4.76 -18.17
N ILE A 153 6.09 4.19 -17.98
CA ILE A 153 5.06 4.10 -19.02
C ILE A 153 4.62 5.49 -19.50
N ARG A 154 4.42 6.45 -18.58
CA ARG A 154 4.08 7.83 -18.94
C ARG A 154 5.19 8.50 -19.74
N SER A 155 6.44 8.33 -19.32
CA SER A 155 7.60 8.85 -20.03
C SER A 155 7.73 8.26 -21.44
N LEU A 156 7.54 6.93 -21.57
CA LEU A 156 7.55 6.24 -22.85
C LEU A 156 6.45 6.77 -23.79
N GLN A 157 5.24 6.99 -23.28
CA GLN A 157 4.14 7.59 -24.06
C GLN A 157 4.51 8.99 -24.57
N ALA A 158 5.04 9.85 -23.69
CA ALA A 158 5.48 11.20 -24.07
C ALA A 158 6.58 11.18 -25.15
N ASN A 159 7.55 10.26 -25.04
CA ASN A 159 8.61 10.09 -26.03
C ASN A 159 8.05 9.64 -27.38
N ILE A 160 7.11 8.70 -27.41
CA ILE A 160 6.44 8.24 -28.64
C ILE A 160 5.63 9.38 -29.28
N GLU A 161 4.91 10.18 -28.50
CA GLU A 161 4.17 11.34 -29.00
C GLU A 161 5.11 12.40 -29.58
N SER A 162 6.19 12.72 -28.88
CA SER A 162 7.24 13.62 -29.35
C SER A 162 7.86 13.14 -30.67
N PHE A 163 8.14 11.84 -30.78
CA PHE A 163 8.60 11.23 -32.03
C PHE A 163 7.58 11.43 -33.15
N SER A 164 6.31 11.11 -32.90
CA SER A 164 5.25 11.22 -33.91
C SER A 164 5.11 12.64 -34.46
N LEU A 165 5.22 13.65 -33.60
CA LEU A 165 5.16 15.05 -34.01
C LEU A 165 6.37 15.45 -34.87
N GLN A 166 7.59 15.16 -34.38
CA GLN A 166 8.82 15.49 -35.10
C GLN A 166 8.93 14.75 -36.43
N TYR A 167 8.48 13.50 -36.49
CA TYR A 167 8.48 12.68 -37.70
C TYR A 167 7.52 13.25 -38.75
N HIS A 168 6.31 13.64 -38.33
CA HIS A 168 5.34 14.28 -39.22
C HIS A 168 5.87 15.62 -39.77
N GLU A 169 6.54 16.43 -38.94
CA GLU A 169 7.17 17.67 -39.38
C GLU A 169 8.31 17.41 -40.39
N CYS A 170 9.15 16.39 -40.14
CA CYS A 170 10.19 15.96 -41.06
C CYS A 170 9.62 15.55 -42.43
N LEU A 171 8.54 14.77 -42.46
CA LEU A 171 7.86 14.37 -43.69
C LEU A 171 7.29 15.58 -44.45
N LYS A 172 6.68 16.53 -43.74
CA LYS A 172 6.18 17.78 -44.34
C LYS A 172 7.31 18.57 -44.99
N ASN A 173 8.45 18.71 -44.31
CA ASN A 173 9.61 19.41 -44.84
C ASN A 173 10.21 18.71 -46.07
N LYS A 174 10.29 17.37 -46.06
CA LYS A 174 10.68 16.57 -47.24
C LYS A 174 9.75 16.80 -48.43
N GLY A 175 8.43 16.80 -48.20
CA GLY A 175 7.43 17.09 -49.23
C GLY A 175 7.58 18.50 -49.82
N HIS A 176 7.81 19.50 -48.97
CA HIS A 176 8.03 20.88 -49.40
C HIS A 176 9.32 21.04 -50.23
N MET A 177 10.41 20.41 -49.80
CA MET A 177 11.67 20.37 -50.54
C MET A 177 11.48 19.75 -51.93
N ASN A 178 10.77 18.62 -52.03
CA ASN A 178 10.49 17.96 -53.31
C ASN A 178 9.66 18.84 -54.26
N TYR A 179 8.67 19.58 -53.74
CA TYR A 179 7.89 20.52 -54.53
C TYR A 179 8.75 21.67 -55.08
N LEU A 180 9.61 22.26 -54.24
CA LEU A 180 10.50 23.35 -54.65
C LEU A 180 11.51 22.92 -55.72
N GLN A 181 11.92 21.65 -55.74
CA GLN A 181 12.85 21.11 -56.73
C GLN A 181 12.24 20.96 -58.13
N GLN A 182 10.92 20.93 -58.28
CA GLN A 182 10.27 20.78 -59.59
C GLN A 182 10.37 22.04 -60.48
N SER A 183 10.68 23.20 -59.90
CA SER A 183 10.81 24.46 -60.62
C SER A 183 11.94 25.30 -60.01
N MET A 184 13.13 25.21 -60.60
CA MET A 184 14.36 25.76 -60.03
C MET A 184 14.59 27.23 -60.41
N THR A 185 14.61 28.11 -59.41
CA THR A 185 15.09 29.50 -59.49
C THR A 185 16.27 29.71 -58.51
N ASN A 186 17.04 30.80 -58.64
CA ASN A 186 18.17 31.05 -57.73
C ASN A 186 17.73 31.24 -56.27
N GLU A 187 16.65 31.97 -56.01
CA GLU A 187 16.10 32.15 -54.64
C GLU A 187 15.61 30.83 -54.02
N ARG A 188 15.09 29.90 -54.84
CA ARG A 188 14.67 28.57 -54.38
C ARG A 188 15.85 27.66 -54.04
N ARG A 189 17.04 27.89 -54.62
CA ARG A 189 18.23 27.09 -54.33
C ARG A 189 18.68 27.24 -52.88
N ASP A 190 18.73 28.47 -52.37
CA ASP A 190 19.15 28.75 -51.00
C ASP A 190 18.12 28.23 -49.98
N LEU A 191 16.82 28.38 -50.28
CA LEU A 191 15.75 27.83 -49.45
C LEU A 191 15.80 26.29 -49.38
N VAL A 192 16.04 25.62 -50.52
CA VAL A 192 16.22 24.16 -50.56
C VAL A 192 17.44 23.72 -49.76
N ALA A 193 18.56 24.45 -49.83
CA ALA A 193 19.75 24.15 -49.03
C ALA A 193 19.49 24.28 -47.52
N CYS A 194 18.77 25.33 -47.10
CA CYS A 194 18.38 25.53 -45.70
C CYS A 194 17.45 24.40 -45.20
N LEU A 195 16.40 24.08 -45.96
CA LEU A 195 15.48 22.97 -45.64
C LEU A 195 16.22 21.63 -45.54
N ARG A 196 17.22 21.39 -46.39
CA ARG A 196 18.01 20.16 -46.35
C ARG A 196 18.75 20.00 -45.02
N VAL A 197 19.38 21.07 -44.53
CA VAL A 197 20.07 21.06 -43.23
C VAL A 197 19.08 20.82 -42.08
N GLN A 198 17.91 21.44 -42.12
CA GLN A 198 16.87 21.24 -41.11
C GLN A 198 16.32 19.80 -41.12
N ILE A 199 16.10 19.21 -42.30
CA ILE A 199 15.70 17.81 -42.45
C ILE A 199 16.76 16.89 -41.84
N GLU A 200 18.04 17.08 -42.19
CA GLU A 200 19.13 16.25 -41.68
C GLU A 200 19.30 16.37 -40.15
N GLU A 201 19.08 17.55 -39.58
CA GLU A 201 19.10 17.75 -38.12
C GLU A 201 17.92 17.04 -37.43
N THR A 202 16.71 17.17 -37.99
CA THR A 202 15.51 16.50 -37.46
C THR A 202 15.61 14.97 -37.59
N GLU A 203 16.16 14.44 -38.68
CA GLU A 203 16.44 13.02 -38.83
C GLU A 203 17.45 12.51 -37.79
N ARG A 204 18.51 13.27 -37.50
CA ARG A 204 19.45 12.94 -36.43
C ARG A 204 18.77 12.87 -35.05
N LYS A 205 17.90 13.84 -34.74
CA LYS A 205 17.12 13.84 -33.48
C LYS A 205 16.13 12.66 -33.42
N LEU A 206 15.45 12.37 -34.52
CA LEU A 206 14.53 11.24 -34.63
C LEU A 206 15.26 9.91 -34.40
N ASN A 207 16.42 9.69 -35.02
CA ASN A 207 17.22 8.48 -34.82
C ASN A 207 17.66 8.30 -33.36
N ALA A 208 18.08 9.38 -32.69
CA ALA A 208 18.40 9.33 -31.26
C ALA A 208 17.17 8.96 -30.42
N LEU A 209 16.00 9.52 -30.76
CA LEU A 209 14.75 9.24 -30.07
C LEU A 209 14.25 7.80 -30.31
N VAL A 210 14.45 7.22 -31.50
CA VAL A 210 14.19 5.79 -31.77
C VAL A 210 15.01 4.90 -30.84
N ALA A 211 16.31 5.19 -30.73
CA ALA A 211 17.21 4.42 -29.86
C ALA A 211 16.78 4.53 -28.40
N GLN A 212 16.43 5.74 -27.94
CA GLN A 212 15.94 5.97 -26.58
C GLN A 212 14.62 5.22 -26.32
N ILE A 213 13.64 5.32 -27.22
CA ILE A 213 12.35 4.60 -27.09
C ILE A 213 12.58 3.09 -27.02
N SER A 214 13.45 2.55 -27.88
CA SER A 214 13.76 1.12 -27.91
C SER A 214 14.41 0.65 -26.62
N GLN A 215 15.37 1.43 -26.09
CA GLN A 215 16.02 1.12 -24.82
C GLN A 215 15.02 1.16 -23.66
N SER A 216 14.22 2.24 -23.56
CA SER A 216 13.22 2.37 -22.50
C SER A 216 12.14 1.29 -22.56
N GLN A 217 11.78 0.80 -23.76
CA GLN A 217 10.86 -0.33 -23.89
C GLN A 217 11.43 -1.62 -23.28
N MET A 218 12.71 -1.92 -23.49
CA MET A 218 13.34 -3.12 -22.95
C MET A 218 13.51 -3.03 -21.44
N GLU A 219 14.01 -1.90 -20.93
CA GLU A 219 14.13 -1.64 -19.49
C GLU A 219 12.78 -1.76 -18.78
N LEU A 220 11.74 -1.15 -19.35
CA LEU A 220 10.38 -1.23 -18.83
C LEU A 220 9.89 -2.68 -18.75
N VAL A 221 10.14 -3.50 -19.78
CA VAL A 221 9.76 -4.91 -19.77
C VAL A 221 10.52 -5.68 -18.70
N ASP A 222 11.81 -5.42 -18.52
CA ASP A 222 12.61 -6.10 -17.50
C ASP A 222 12.13 -5.73 -16.08
N HIS A 223 11.85 -4.46 -15.81
CA HIS A 223 11.26 -4.02 -14.54
C HIS A 223 9.87 -4.65 -14.31
N MET A 224 9.04 -4.73 -15.34
CA MET A 224 7.72 -5.38 -15.25
C MET A 224 7.85 -6.87 -14.95
N LYS A 225 8.77 -7.59 -15.61
CA LYS A 225 9.04 -9.01 -15.33
C LYS A 225 9.51 -9.21 -13.89
N GLU A 226 10.41 -8.36 -13.40
CA GLU A 226 10.90 -8.40 -12.03
C GLU A 226 9.75 -8.20 -11.03
N ASN A 227 8.89 -7.21 -11.27
CA ASN A 227 7.71 -6.97 -10.43
C ASN A 227 6.77 -8.17 -10.40
N ILE A 228 6.50 -8.80 -11.55
CA ILE A 228 5.67 -10.02 -11.64
C ILE A 228 6.30 -11.18 -10.86
N ALA A 229 7.61 -11.36 -10.95
CA ALA A 229 8.33 -12.39 -10.20
C ALA A 229 8.25 -12.15 -8.69
N ASN A 230 8.46 -10.91 -8.24
CA ASN A 230 8.35 -10.52 -6.83
C ASN A 230 6.92 -10.72 -6.31
N LEU A 231 5.90 -10.34 -7.09
CA LEU A 231 4.49 -10.57 -6.76
C LEU A 231 4.17 -12.06 -6.62
N ARG A 232 4.70 -12.90 -7.52
CA ARG A 232 4.54 -14.36 -7.44
C ARG A 232 5.15 -14.93 -6.15
N GLN A 233 6.34 -14.47 -5.78
CA GLN A 233 7.01 -14.91 -4.55
C GLN A 233 6.20 -14.50 -3.31
N LEU A 234 5.80 -13.23 -3.21
CA LEU A 234 5.01 -12.73 -2.10
C LEU A 234 3.64 -13.43 -2.02
N GLN A 235 3.01 -13.67 -3.17
CA GLN A 235 1.76 -14.42 -3.24
C GLN A 235 1.93 -15.85 -2.70
N SER A 236 3.00 -16.55 -3.08
CA SER A 236 3.25 -17.90 -2.56
C SER A 236 3.48 -17.90 -1.05
N GLN A 237 4.22 -16.93 -0.51
CA GLN A 237 4.38 -16.79 0.93
C GLN A 237 3.04 -16.55 1.65
N VAL A 238 2.18 -15.67 1.12
CA VAL A 238 0.87 -15.39 1.73
C VAL A 238 -0.07 -16.60 1.61
N LEU A 239 -0.18 -17.20 0.43
CA LEU A 239 -1.19 -18.23 0.15
C LEU A 239 -0.76 -19.63 0.56
N ASP A 240 0.49 -20.01 0.30
CA ASP A 240 0.97 -21.38 0.48
C ASP A 240 1.58 -21.59 1.87
N GLU A 241 2.02 -20.53 2.55
CA GLU A 241 2.49 -20.61 3.94
C GLU A 241 1.46 -20.06 4.93
N GLU A 242 1.20 -18.76 4.91
CA GLU A 242 0.44 -18.10 5.99
C GLU A 242 -1.04 -18.50 5.99
N LEU A 243 -1.68 -18.52 4.82
CA LEU A 243 -3.07 -18.97 4.71
C LEU A 243 -3.23 -20.47 5.00
N ILE A 244 -2.26 -21.30 4.61
CA ILE A 244 -2.29 -22.73 4.96
C ILE A 244 -2.10 -22.94 6.47
N LYS A 245 -1.18 -22.20 7.11
CA LYS A 245 -1.00 -22.21 8.56
C LYS A 245 -2.29 -21.82 9.27
N TRP A 246 -2.94 -20.74 8.85
CA TRP A 246 -4.22 -20.30 9.41
C TRP A 246 -5.32 -21.36 9.23
N LYS A 247 -5.44 -21.98 8.05
CA LYS A 247 -6.40 -23.09 7.82
C LYS A 247 -6.14 -24.27 8.76
N ARG A 248 -4.86 -24.58 9.03
CA ARG A 248 -4.48 -25.63 9.96
C ARG A 248 -4.81 -25.27 11.41
N GLU A 249 -4.57 -24.03 11.83
CA GLU A 249 -4.97 -23.54 13.16
C GLU A 249 -6.48 -23.62 13.36
N GLN A 250 -7.27 -23.19 12.36
CA GLN A 250 -8.74 -23.29 12.40
C GLN A 250 -9.20 -24.74 12.55
N GLN A 251 -8.58 -25.68 11.84
CA GLN A 251 -8.89 -27.11 11.95
C GLN A 251 -8.63 -27.64 13.37
N LEU A 252 -7.50 -27.25 13.98
CA LEU A 252 -7.15 -27.66 15.35
C LEU A 252 -8.07 -27.00 16.39
N SER A 253 -8.56 -25.79 16.13
CA SER A 253 -9.55 -25.11 16.97
C SER A 253 -10.89 -25.82 17.01
N GLY A 254 -11.28 -26.50 15.93
CA GLY A 254 -12.40 -27.44 15.95
C GLY A 254 -12.26 -28.55 16.99
N ASN A 255 -11.03 -28.89 17.40
CA ASN A 255 -10.72 -29.88 18.44
C ASN A 255 -10.46 -29.26 19.83
N GLY A 256 -10.72 -27.96 19.99
CA GLY A 256 -10.57 -27.23 21.25
C GLY A 256 -9.21 -26.53 21.46
N VAL A 257 -8.32 -26.52 20.46
CA VAL A 257 -7.07 -25.73 20.54
C VAL A 257 -7.38 -24.24 20.30
N PRO A 258 -7.03 -23.32 21.21
CA PRO A 258 -7.31 -21.90 20.99
C PRO A 258 -6.56 -21.38 19.75
N MET A 259 -7.27 -20.67 18.86
CA MET A 259 -6.64 -19.94 17.75
C MET A 259 -5.79 -18.80 18.29
N GLN A 260 -4.61 -18.63 17.71
CA GLN A 260 -3.65 -17.58 18.08
C GLN A 260 -3.76 -16.36 17.17
N SER A 261 -4.28 -16.53 15.95
CA SER A 261 -4.34 -15.50 14.92
C SER A 261 -5.75 -15.38 14.32
N ASN A 262 -6.12 -14.22 13.79
CA ASN A 262 -7.34 -14.02 13.01
C ASN A 262 -6.99 -13.76 11.54
N LEU A 263 -8.01 -13.75 10.67
CA LEU A 263 -7.80 -13.63 9.22
C LEU A 263 -7.42 -12.20 8.79
N ASN A 264 -7.60 -11.18 9.63
CA ASN A 264 -7.49 -9.76 9.26
C ASN A 264 -6.12 -9.42 8.64
N THR A 265 -5.04 -9.91 9.23
CA THR A 265 -3.69 -9.70 8.70
C THR A 265 -3.49 -10.31 7.31
N ILE A 266 -3.97 -11.54 7.11
CA ILE A 266 -3.87 -12.22 5.81
C ILE A 266 -4.76 -11.50 4.79
N GLN A 267 -5.92 -11.01 5.22
CA GLN A 267 -6.81 -10.20 4.38
C GLN A 267 -6.10 -8.92 3.91
N GLU A 268 -5.48 -8.15 4.80
CA GLU A 268 -4.71 -6.95 4.43
C GLU A 268 -3.63 -7.27 3.38
N TRP A 269 -2.89 -8.38 3.54
CA TRP A 269 -1.90 -8.80 2.55
C TRP A 269 -2.52 -9.22 1.22
N CYS A 270 -3.63 -9.92 1.24
CA CYS A 270 -4.34 -10.35 0.04
C CYS A 270 -4.93 -9.16 -0.72
N GLU A 271 -5.48 -8.16 -0.02
CA GLU A 271 -6.00 -6.93 -0.62
C GLU A 271 -4.88 -6.12 -1.28
N LEU A 272 -3.75 -5.95 -0.58
CA LEU A 272 -2.57 -5.29 -1.16
C LEU A 272 -2.02 -6.06 -2.37
N LEU A 273 -1.94 -7.39 -2.30
CA LEU A 273 -1.54 -8.21 -3.44
C LEU A 273 -2.52 -8.06 -4.61
N ALA A 274 -3.83 -8.07 -4.34
CA ALA A 274 -4.85 -7.92 -5.37
C ALA A 274 -4.70 -6.58 -6.11
N ASP A 275 -4.54 -5.48 -5.37
CA ASP A 275 -4.32 -4.15 -5.94
C ASP A 275 -3.05 -4.08 -6.79
N LEU A 276 -1.94 -4.65 -6.30
CA LEU A 276 -0.66 -4.62 -7.01
C LEU A 276 -0.66 -5.52 -8.25
N ILE A 277 -1.21 -6.72 -8.17
CA ILE A 277 -1.36 -7.65 -9.30
C ILE A 277 -2.28 -7.01 -10.34
N TRP A 278 -3.40 -6.43 -9.91
CA TRP A 278 -4.33 -5.75 -10.81
C TRP A 278 -3.69 -4.55 -11.50
N THR A 279 -2.97 -3.72 -10.75
CA THR A 279 -2.25 -2.56 -11.31
C THR A 279 -1.19 -3.02 -12.32
N SER A 280 -0.42 -4.05 -11.99
CA SER A 280 0.57 -4.65 -12.91
C SER A 280 -0.09 -5.16 -14.19
N ARG A 281 -1.29 -5.76 -14.09
CA ARG A 281 -2.07 -6.20 -15.26
C ARG A 281 -2.47 -5.01 -16.15
N GLN A 282 -2.94 -3.93 -15.55
CA GLN A 282 -3.30 -2.71 -16.27
C GLN A 282 -2.08 -2.10 -16.97
N GLN A 283 -0.92 -2.11 -16.32
CA GLN A 283 0.34 -1.65 -16.90
C GLN A 283 0.72 -2.49 -18.12
N VAL A 284 0.72 -3.82 -18.03
CA VAL A 284 1.01 -4.72 -19.17
C VAL A 284 0.07 -4.44 -20.35
N ASN A 285 -1.24 -4.35 -20.08
CA ASN A 285 -2.23 -4.07 -21.11
C ASN A 285 -2.05 -2.68 -21.73
N ASN A 286 -1.68 -1.67 -20.93
CA ASN A 286 -1.43 -0.34 -21.45
C ASN A 286 -0.19 -0.32 -22.35
N VAL A 287 0.90 -0.98 -21.98
CA VAL A 287 2.11 -1.10 -22.82
C VAL A 287 1.81 -1.86 -24.12
N ALA A 288 1.04 -2.94 -24.08
CA ALA A 288 0.59 -3.64 -25.28
C ALA A 288 -0.26 -2.75 -26.19
N ARG A 289 -1.16 -1.94 -25.62
CA ARG A 289 -1.95 -0.96 -26.36
C ARG A 289 -1.09 0.13 -26.98
N ILE A 290 -0.09 0.64 -26.25
CA ILE A 290 0.88 1.63 -26.77
C ILE A 290 1.59 1.02 -27.97
N ASN A 291 2.23 -0.15 -27.80
CA ASN A 291 2.97 -0.85 -28.86
C ASN A 291 2.11 -1.09 -30.13
N THR A 292 0.83 -1.44 -29.95
CA THR A 292 -0.12 -1.64 -31.06
C THR A 292 -0.45 -0.34 -31.80
N LYS A 293 -0.48 0.81 -31.09
CA LYS A 293 -0.77 2.12 -31.68
C LYS A 293 0.45 2.81 -32.24
N THR A 294 1.65 2.41 -31.83
CA THR A 294 2.89 2.96 -32.37
C THR A 294 3.00 2.64 -33.87
N ILE A 295 3.52 3.60 -34.63
CA ILE A 295 3.91 3.43 -36.04
C ILE A 295 4.83 2.21 -36.23
N VAL A 296 4.69 1.56 -37.38
CA VAL A 296 5.32 0.25 -37.67
C VAL A 296 6.83 0.29 -37.52
N GLU A 297 7.47 1.40 -37.90
CA GLU A 297 8.93 1.60 -37.85
C GLU A 297 9.52 1.51 -36.42
N LEU A 298 8.70 1.78 -35.39
CA LEU A 298 9.09 1.70 -33.98
C LEU A 298 8.65 0.39 -33.31
N ARG A 299 7.92 -0.50 -34.00
CA ARG A 299 7.43 -1.73 -33.39
C ARG A 299 8.53 -2.77 -33.29
N GLN A 300 8.73 -3.28 -32.09
CA GLN A 300 9.59 -4.41 -31.84
C GLN A 300 8.75 -5.70 -31.88
N PRO A 301 8.99 -6.63 -32.83
CA PRO A 301 8.15 -7.82 -32.97
C PRO A 301 8.16 -8.71 -31.72
N HIS A 302 9.32 -8.87 -31.08
CA HIS A 302 9.45 -9.68 -29.86
C HIS A 302 8.72 -9.07 -28.65
N LEU A 303 8.56 -7.74 -28.62
CA LEU A 303 7.91 -7.04 -27.50
C LEU A 303 6.44 -7.47 -27.33
N ALA A 304 5.72 -7.70 -28.44
CA ALA A 304 4.34 -8.14 -28.39
C ALA A 304 4.19 -9.53 -27.74
N GLU A 305 5.10 -10.46 -28.07
CA GLU A 305 5.12 -11.81 -27.49
C GLU A 305 5.45 -11.76 -25.99
N MET A 306 6.43 -10.96 -25.60
CA MET A 306 6.79 -10.77 -24.19
C MET A 306 5.62 -10.22 -23.37
N LEU A 307 4.89 -9.24 -23.92
CA LEU A 307 3.72 -8.63 -23.28
C LEU A 307 2.55 -9.60 -23.15
N ASP A 308 2.30 -10.44 -24.18
CA ASP A 308 1.27 -11.48 -24.13
C ASP A 308 1.58 -12.52 -23.03
N GLU A 309 2.83 -12.96 -22.95
CA GLU A 309 3.28 -13.88 -21.92
C GLU A 309 3.16 -13.28 -20.52
N MET A 310 3.61 -12.03 -20.32
CA MET A 310 3.42 -11.33 -19.04
C MET A 310 1.94 -11.18 -18.69
N SER A 311 1.08 -10.91 -19.66
CA SER A 311 -0.38 -10.78 -19.43
C SER A 311 -0.99 -12.09 -18.92
N LYS A 312 -0.57 -13.23 -19.50
CA LYS A 312 -0.96 -14.57 -19.01
C LYS A 312 -0.47 -14.81 -17.59
N GLN A 313 0.80 -14.49 -17.30
CA GLN A 313 1.38 -14.68 -15.97
C GLN A 313 0.64 -13.87 -14.90
N VAL A 314 0.41 -12.58 -15.13
CA VAL A 314 -0.31 -11.72 -14.18
C VAL A 314 -1.76 -12.16 -14.01
N THR A 315 -2.42 -12.55 -15.10
CA THR A 315 -3.80 -13.08 -15.03
C THR A 315 -3.84 -14.38 -14.22
N GLY A 316 -2.84 -15.25 -14.37
CA GLY A 316 -2.68 -16.45 -13.55
C GLY A 316 -2.51 -16.14 -12.05
N LEU A 317 -1.70 -15.13 -11.70
CA LEU A 317 -1.57 -14.69 -10.31
C LEU A 317 -2.92 -14.22 -9.74
N LEU A 318 -3.69 -13.44 -10.51
CA LEU A 318 -5.00 -12.95 -10.08
C LEU A 318 -5.99 -14.10 -9.88
N SER A 319 -6.05 -15.04 -10.82
CA SER A 319 -6.90 -16.23 -10.71
C SER A 319 -6.57 -17.03 -9.46
N THR A 320 -5.30 -17.35 -9.23
CA THR A 320 -4.85 -18.08 -8.04
C THR A 320 -5.18 -17.33 -6.76
N LEU A 321 -4.98 -16.01 -6.72
CA LEU A 321 -5.33 -15.20 -5.56
C LEU A 321 -6.81 -15.37 -5.20
N VAL A 322 -7.69 -15.09 -6.16
CA VAL A 322 -9.14 -15.10 -5.96
C VAL A 322 -9.64 -16.49 -5.57
N THR A 323 -9.16 -17.55 -6.22
CA THR A 323 -9.60 -18.90 -5.90
C THR A 323 -9.12 -19.38 -4.54
N SER A 324 -7.90 -19.00 -4.14
CA SER A 324 -7.29 -19.48 -2.88
C SER A 324 -7.77 -18.72 -1.65
N THR A 325 -8.13 -17.44 -1.81
CA THR A 325 -8.62 -16.57 -0.73
C THR A 325 -10.12 -16.72 -0.45
N PHE A 326 -10.86 -17.45 -1.29
CA PHE A 326 -12.23 -17.85 -0.97
C PHE A 326 -12.21 -18.94 0.11
N VAL A 327 -12.34 -18.54 1.37
CA VAL A 327 -12.22 -19.42 2.54
C VAL A 327 -13.43 -19.33 3.46
N ILE A 328 -13.63 -20.37 4.27
CA ILE A 328 -14.68 -20.42 5.29
C ILE A 328 -14.09 -19.89 6.59
N GLU A 329 -14.51 -18.70 7.03
CA GLU A 329 -14.01 -18.10 8.28
C GLU A 329 -14.54 -18.82 9.53
N LYS A 330 -15.81 -19.21 9.50
CA LYS A 330 -16.46 -19.97 10.59
C LYS A 330 -17.00 -21.27 10.06
N GLN A 331 -16.38 -22.38 10.49
CA GLN A 331 -16.81 -23.71 10.10
C GLN A 331 -18.18 -24.03 10.70
N PRO A 332 -19.03 -24.82 10.00
CA PRO A 332 -20.21 -25.40 10.62
C PRO A 332 -19.79 -26.33 11.78
N PRO A 333 -20.70 -26.63 12.73
CA PRO A 333 -20.44 -27.59 13.78
C PRO A 333 -19.97 -28.92 13.18
N GLN A 334 -18.89 -29.51 13.73
CA GLN A 334 -18.34 -30.78 13.23
C GLN A 334 -19.38 -31.92 13.27
N VAL A 335 -20.28 -31.88 14.26
CA VAL A 335 -21.41 -32.79 14.37
C VAL A 335 -22.70 -32.01 14.12
N MET A 336 -23.37 -32.32 13.02
CA MET A 336 -24.67 -31.74 12.70
C MET A 336 -25.78 -32.73 13.06
N LYS A 337 -26.78 -32.24 13.79
CA LYS A 337 -28.02 -32.99 14.06
C LYS A 337 -29.08 -32.57 13.05
N THR A 338 -29.70 -33.53 12.38
CA THR A 338 -30.82 -33.29 11.46
C THR A 338 -31.89 -32.43 12.12
N ASN A 339 -32.36 -31.40 11.39
CA ASN A 339 -33.37 -30.40 11.81
C ASN A 339 -32.94 -29.43 12.93
N THR A 340 -31.64 -29.20 13.11
CA THR A 340 -31.13 -28.17 14.04
C THR A 340 -30.48 -27.05 13.22
N ARG A 341 -30.88 -25.80 13.48
CA ARG A 341 -30.34 -24.61 12.80
C ARG A 341 -29.03 -24.14 13.41
#